data_AF-A0A7C4NBX7-F1
#
_entry.id   AF-A0A7C4NBX7-F1
#
_cell.length_a   1.000
_cell.length_b   1.000
_cell.length_c   1.000
_cell.angle_alpha   90.00
_cell.angle_beta   90.00
_cell.angle_gamma   90.00
#
_symmetry.space_group_name_H-M   'P 1'
#
loop_
_entity.id
_entity.type
_entity.pdbx_description
1 polymer ?
#
loop_
_entity_poly.entity_id
_entity_poly.type
_entity_poly.pdbx_seq_one_letter_code
_entity_poly.pdbx_strand_id
1 'polypeptide(L)'
;MSDKYLFYPGCSMESSAKAYYESLMAISGPLGLNLSEIHDWNCCGATEYLGVSLTPAYALIARNLALAYQQANGTRTVVAPCSACYLNLAKADFYMNERPTLGANVNTALAAGGLHYDPGSLDIRHLLDVIINDIGLDVVKAKVVRPLKGLRVAPYLGCMVPRPDYDHRWSNPEYPNELDRLLKALGAEVIDFPLKTHCCGGHMTQIGPETAYKLINRLISSADQYKADVMVTLCPMCQMNVDAYQNETNRHFQTNFQMPIIFFTQLMGLAFGLDAKTLGFGREFVSTKAMLNRIGLEAPEPVESAPPKKSRKPEGLPMPRMPRDASDEEMS
;
A
#
# COMPACT_ATOMS: atom_id res chain seq x y z
N MET A 1 2.29 14.06 25.32
CA MET A 1 1.44 14.55 24.23
C MET A 1 0.49 13.42 23.91
N SER A 2 -0.82 13.64 23.89
CA SER A 2 -1.76 12.56 23.56
C SER A 2 -1.61 12.16 22.09
N ASP A 3 -1.57 10.85 21.82
CA ASP A 3 -1.50 10.34 20.45
C ASP A 3 -2.78 10.67 19.71
N LYS A 4 -2.65 11.11 18.45
CA LYS A 4 -3.82 11.49 17.63
C LYS A 4 -4.36 10.30 16.84
N TYR A 5 -3.51 9.33 16.49
CA TYR A 5 -3.88 8.19 15.66
C TYR A 5 -3.21 6.90 16.13
N LEU A 6 -3.98 5.81 16.17
CA LEU A 6 -3.48 4.44 16.33
C LEU A 6 -3.01 3.94 14.96
N PHE A 7 -1.76 3.53 14.85
CA PHE A 7 -1.12 3.22 13.58
C PHE A 7 -1.03 1.71 13.36
N TYR A 8 -1.59 1.26 12.24
CA TYR A 8 -1.46 -0.12 11.77
C TYR A 8 -0.58 -0.16 10.50
N PRO A 9 0.71 -0.51 10.62
CA PRO A 9 1.63 -0.51 9.47
C PRO A 9 1.34 -1.65 8.48
N GLY A 10 0.83 -2.78 8.98
CA GLY A 10 0.66 -4.00 8.19
C GLY A 10 1.99 -4.65 7.79
N CYS A 11 1.91 -5.85 7.21
CA CYS A 11 3.06 -6.71 6.98
C CYS A 11 4.06 -6.21 5.93
N SER A 12 3.60 -5.54 4.86
CA SER A 12 4.49 -5.12 3.77
C SER A 12 5.44 -4.00 4.20
N MET A 13 5.00 -3.10 5.09
CA MET A 13 5.82 -1.96 5.55
C MET A 13 6.98 -2.41 6.45
N GLU A 14 6.91 -3.60 7.04
CA GLU A 14 8.01 -4.27 7.74
C GLU A 14 9.07 -4.89 6.79
N SER A 15 8.75 -5.04 5.50
CA SER A 15 9.57 -5.79 4.56
C SER A 15 9.57 -5.19 3.15
N SER A 16 8.76 -5.72 2.22
CA SER A 16 8.81 -5.39 0.79
C SER A 16 8.49 -3.92 0.47
N ALA A 17 7.75 -3.23 1.33
CA ALA A 17 7.41 -1.82 1.21
C ALA A 17 8.08 -0.96 2.29
N LYS A 18 9.31 -1.28 2.70
CA LYS A 18 10.04 -0.53 3.73
C LYS A 18 10.19 0.97 3.40
N ALA A 19 10.35 1.31 2.13
CA ALA A 19 10.40 2.70 1.67
C ALA A 19 9.12 3.49 2.04
N TYR A 20 7.97 2.83 2.08
CA TYR A 20 6.73 3.46 2.51
C TYR A 20 6.77 3.82 4.00
N TYR A 21 7.28 2.90 4.84
CA TYR A 21 7.44 3.14 6.28
C TYR A 21 8.43 4.27 6.55
N GLU A 22 9.62 4.19 5.93
CA GLU A 22 10.69 5.18 6.09
C GLU A 22 10.19 6.58 5.70
N SER A 23 9.56 6.71 4.53
CA SER A 23 9.01 7.98 4.08
C SER A 23 7.84 8.48 4.93
N LEU A 24 6.94 7.61 5.39
CA LEU A 24 5.84 7.99 6.29
C LEU A 24 6.38 8.54 7.62
N MET A 25 7.32 7.82 8.25
CA MET A 25 7.93 8.29 9.49
C MET A 25 8.68 9.61 9.29
N ALA A 26 9.37 9.78 8.16
CA ALA A 26 10.10 11.00 7.85
C ALA A 26 9.18 12.23 7.68
N ILE A 27 7.98 12.06 7.11
CA ILE A 27 7.01 13.17 6.95
C ILE A 27 6.13 13.40 8.18
N SER A 28 6.13 12.49 9.16
CA SER A 28 5.26 12.58 10.34
C SER A 28 5.49 13.87 11.14
N GLY A 29 6.74 14.17 11.49
CA GLY A 29 7.14 15.38 12.20
C GLY A 29 6.76 16.67 11.48
N PRO A 30 7.16 16.86 10.19
CA PRO A 30 6.74 18.01 9.39
C PRO A 30 5.24 18.28 9.39
N LEU A 31 4.41 17.21 9.36
CA LEU A 31 2.95 17.30 9.33
C LEU A 31 2.29 17.38 10.71
N GLY A 32 3.04 17.20 11.80
CA GLY A 32 2.47 17.03 13.14
C GLY A 32 1.59 15.77 13.24
N LEU A 33 1.89 14.74 12.46
CA LEU A 33 1.18 13.47 12.46
C LEU A 33 1.72 12.58 13.58
N ASN A 34 0.99 12.53 14.70
CA ASN A 34 1.35 11.70 15.85
C ASN A 34 0.73 10.30 15.70
N LEU A 35 1.57 9.32 15.36
CA LEU A 35 1.21 7.92 15.14
C LEU A 35 1.73 7.05 16.29
N SER A 36 0.84 6.35 17.00
CA SER A 36 1.22 5.31 17.95
C SER A 36 0.94 3.94 17.35
N GLU A 37 1.98 3.16 17.08
CA GLU A 37 1.81 1.82 16.53
C GLU A 37 1.02 0.90 17.48
N ILE A 38 0.06 0.15 16.94
CA ILE A 38 -0.70 -0.84 17.70
C ILE A 38 0.21 -2.03 18.02
N HIS A 39 0.58 -2.24 19.27
CA HIS A 39 1.47 -3.36 19.60
C HIS A 39 0.82 -4.72 19.39
N ASP A 40 1.64 -5.71 19.02
CA ASP A 40 1.27 -7.11 18.81
C ASP A 40 0.22 -7.32 17.68
N TRP A 41 0.17 -6.42 16.70
CA TRP A 41 -0.68 -6.58 15.51
C TRP A 41 -0.28 -7.82 14.68
N ASN A 42 -1.24 -8.39 13.94
CA ASN A 42 -1.01 -9.45 12.95
C ASN A 42 -1.42 -9.01 11.54
N CYS A 43 -1.00 -9.75 10.51
CA CYS A 43 -1.39 -9.48 9.12
C CYS A 43 -2.92 -9.44 8.96
N CYS A 44 -3.43 -8.52 8.11
CA CYS A 44 -4.86 -8.38 7.82
C CYS A 44 -5.43 -9.47 6.91
N GLY A 45 -4.63 -10.48 6.54
CA GLY A 45 -5.03 -11.58 5.65
C GLY A 45 -5.13 -11.21 4.17
N ALA A 46 -4.79 -9.96 3.81
CA ALA A 46 -4.86 -9.43 2.44
C ALA A 46 -6.19 -9.82 1.75
N THR A 47 -6.19 -10.22 0.48
CA THR A 47 -7.43 -10.57 -0.24
C THR A 47 -7.80 -12.05 -0.12
N GLU A 48 -6.83 -12.90 0.21
CA GLU A 48 -6.91 -14.34 -0.01
C GLU A 48 -7.71 -15.01 1.09
N TYR A 49 -7.49 -14.61 2.35
CA TYR A 49 -8.02 -15.40 3.46
C TYR A 49 -9.55 -15.33 3.58
N LEU A 50 -10.13 -14.17 3.21
CA LEU A 50 -11.58 -13.99 3.12
C LEU A 50 -12.22 -14.90 2.07
N GLY A 51 -11.48 -15.29 1.02
CA GLY A 51 -11.94 -16.23 0.01
C GLY A 51 -11.92 -17.70 0.47
N VAL A 52 -11.21 -18.00 1.56
CA VAL A 52 -11.06 -19.36 2.10
C VAL A 52 -12.03 -19.60 3.26
N SER A 53 -12.02 -18.72 4.28
CA SER A 53 -12.88 -18.90 5.46
C SER A 53 -13.20 -17.57 6.14
N LEU A 54 -14.49 -17.22 6.18
CA LEU A 54 -14.94 -15.91 6.66
C LEU A 54 -14.68 -15.69 8.15
N THR A 55 -15.15 -16.57 9.04
CA THR A 55 -15.01 -16.36 10.49
C THR A 55 -13.54 -16.27 10.94
N PRO A 56 -12.63 -17.18 10.54
CA PRO A 56 -11.22 -17.07 10.88
C PRO A 56 -10.56 -15.82 10.29
N ALA A 57 -10.90 -15.44 9.06
CA ALA A 57 -10.37 -14.22 8.45
C ALA A 57 -10.80 -12.98 9.21
N TYR A 58 -12.09 -12.85 9.52
CA TYR A 58 -12.60 -11.74 10.32
C TYR A 58 -12.06 -11.77 11.75
N ALA A 59 -11.81 -12.94 12.36
CA ALA A 59 -11.19 -13.02 13.68
C ALA A 59 -9.75 -12.48 13.67
N LEU A 60 -8.93 -12.82 12.66
CA LEU A 60 -7.58 -12.25 12.54
C LEU A 60 -7.60 -10.74 12.31
N ILE A 61 -8.55 -10.23 11.52
CA ILE A 61 -8.66 -8.79 11.28
C ILE A 61 -9.18 -8.06 12.53
N ALA A 62 -10.25 -8.58 13.15
CA ALA A 62 -10.86 -8.01 14.34
C ALA A 62 -9.95 -8.08 15.56
N ARG A 63 -8.99 -9.01 15.60
CA ARG A 63 -7.93 -9.01 16.63
C ARG A 63 -7.16 -7.70 16.64
N ASN A 64 -6.80 -7.16 15.46
CA ASN A 64 -6.12 -5.87 15.38
C ASN A 64 -7.01 -4.71 15.85
N LEU A 65 -8.32 -4.77 15.57
CA LEU A 65 -9.29 -3.78 16.06
C LEU A 65 -9.47 -3.86 17.58
N ALA A 66 -9.57 -5.07 18.15
CA ALA A 66 -9.63 -5.28 19.59
C ALA A 66 -8.38 -4.74 20.30
N LEU A 67 -7.19 -5.02 19.75
CA LEU A 67 -5.92 -4.49 20.26
C LEU A 67 -5.87 -2.97 20.18
N ALA A 68 -6.26 -2.39 19.04
CA ALA A 68 -6.34 -0.94 18.88
C ALA A 68 -7.28 -0.31 19.91
N TYR A 69 -8.45 -0.91 20.15
CA TYR A 69 -9.40 -0.44 21.15
C TYR A 69 -8.83 -0.51 22.57
N GLN A 70 -8.18 -1.62 22.95
CA GLN A 70 -7.55 -1.75 24.27
C GLN A 70 -6.39 -0.77 24.50
N GLN A 71 -5.66 -0.45 23.44
CA GLN A 71 -4.50 0.45 23.46
C GLN A 71 -4.89 1.92 23.21
N ALA A 72 -6.17 2.21 23.00
CA ALA A 72 -6.67 3.55 22.75
C ALA A 72 -6.38 4.49 23.94
N ASN A 73 -5.51 5.49 23.72
CA ASN A 73 -5.17 6.50 24.73
C ASN A 73 -5.49 7.90 24.21
N GLY A 74 -6.76 8.31 24.34
CA GLY A 74 -7.21 9.65 23.92
C GLY A 74 -7.58 9.78 22.44
N THR A 75 -7.49 8.71 21.66
CA THR A 75 -7.98 8.63 20.28
C THR A 75 -8.63 7.27 20.01
N ARG A 76 -9.58 7.24 19.08
CA ARG A 76 -10.21 6.02 18.55
C ARG A 76 -9.99 5.86 17.05
N THR A 77 -9.18 6.72 16.45
CA THR A 77 -8.93 6.68 15.01
C THR A 77 -7.77 5.75 14.70
N VAL A 78 -8.04 4.68 13.96
CA VAL A 78 -7.04 3.73 13.44
C VAL A 78 -6.65 4.15 12.04
N VAL A 79 -5.36 4.27 11.78
CA VAL A 79 -4.80 4.68 10.49
C VAL A 79 -4.01 3.53 9.87
N ALA A 80 -4.42 3.13 8.67
CA ALA A 80 -3.73 2.15 7.85
C ALA A 80 -3.29 2.78 6.52
N PRO A 81 -1.98 2.83 6.20
CA PRO A 81 -1.51 3.35 4.91
C PRO A 81 -1.67 2.38 3.75
N CYS A 82 -1.81 1.08 4.01
CA CYS A 82 -2.01 0.07 2.99
C CYS A 82 -3.51 -0.08 2.67
N SER A 83 -3.87 -0.04 1.39
CA SER A 83 -5.27 -0.12 0.93
C SER A 83 -5.98 -1.39 1.38
N ALA A 84 -5.31 -2.54 1.29
CA ALA A 84 -5.89 -3.82 1.71
C ALA A 84 -6.08 -3.86 3.23
N CYS A 85 -5.11 -3.30 3.99
CA CYS A 85 -5.21 -3.20 5.44
C CYS A 85 -6.38 -2.32 5.86
N TYR A 86 -6.48 -1.12 5.28
CA TYR A 86 -7.59 -0.19 5.49
C TYR A 86 -8.94 -0.85 5.17
N LEU A 87 -9.08 -1.40 3.97
CA LEU A 87 -10.35 -1.98 3.53
C LEU A 87 -10.74 -3.17 4.41
N ASN A 88 -9.81 -4.07 4.74
CA ASN A 88 -10.12 -5.24 5.56
C ASN A 88 -10.56 -4.85 6.97
N LEU A 89 -9.89 -3.88 7.60
CA LEU A 89 -10.29 -3.37 8.92
C LEU A 89 -11.71 -2.77 8.86
N ALA A 90 -11.96 -1.86 7.91
CA ALA A 90 -13.28 -1.23 7.75
C ALA A 90 -14.38 -2.27 7.42
N LYS A 91 -14.05 -3.25 6.59
CA LYS A 91 -14.93 -4.35 6.21
C LYS A 91 -15.26 -5.26 7.40
N ALA A 92 -14.28 -5.57 8.25
CA ALA A 92 -14.50 -6.37 9.46
C ALA A 92 -15.41 -5.64 10.44
N ASP A 93 -15.15 -4.36 10.68
CA ASP A 93 -16.01 -3.52 11.51
C ASP A 93 -17.46 -3.50 10.99
N PHE A 94 -17.63 -3.17 9.71
CA PHE A 94 -18.93 -3.11 9.07
C PHE A 94 -19.70 -4.43 9.13
N TYR A 95 -19.09 -5.55 8.72
CA TYR A 95 -19.80 -6.84 8.66
C TYR A 95 -20.03 -7.48 10.03
N MET A 96 -19.18 -7.20 11.03
CA MET A 96 -19.48 -7.62 12.41
C MET A 96 -20.71 -6.89 12.95
N ASN A 97 -20.91 -5.62 12.59
CA ASN A 97 -22.11 -4.86 12.92
C ASN A 97 -23.34 -5.33 12.12
N GLU A 98 -23.21 -5.43 10.80
CA GLU A 98 -24.31 -5.77 9.89
C GLU A 98 -24.80 -7.21 10.10
N ARG A 99 -23.92 -8.12 10.52
CA ARG A 99 -24.21 -9.56 10.66
C ARG A 99 -23.93 -10.03 12.09
N PRO A 100 -24.91 -9.94 13.01
CA PRO A 100 -24.73 -10.28 14.43
C PRO A 100 -24.18 -11.68 14.68
N THR A 101 -24.61 -12.68 13.89
CA THR A 101 -24.08 -14.06 13.99
C THR A 101 -22.60 -14.15 13.66
N LEU A 102 -22.13 -13.38 12.66
CA LEU A 102 -20.70 -13.30 12.35
C LEU A 102 -19.96 -12.62 13.51
N GLY A 103 -20.47 -11.49 14.00
CA GLY A 103 -19.89 -10.77 15.14
C GLY A 103 -19.75 -11.66 16.39
N ALA A 104 -20.78 -12.43 16.73
CA ALA A 104 -20.74 -13.37 17.86
C ALA A 104 -19.71 -14.49 17.68
N ASN A 105 -19.63 -15.08 16.49
CA ASN A 105 -18.64 -16.12 16.19
C ASN A 105 -17.21 -15.57 16.22
N VAL A 106 -16.99 -14.36 15.70
CA VAL A 106 -15.69 -13.67 15.75
C VAL A 106 -15.30 -13.38 17.20
N ASN A 107 -16.21 -12.83 18.02
CA ASN A 107 -15.92 -12.55 19.43
C ASN A 107 -15.72 -13.84 20.25
N THR A 108 -16.35 -14.95 19.89
CA THR A 108 -16.04 -16.27 20.48
C THR A 108 -14.58 -16.68 20.20
N ALA A 109 -14.08 -16.45 18.98
CA ALA A 109 -12.68 -16.72 18.65
C ALA A 109 -11.71 -15.74 19.35
N LEU A 110 -12.06 -14.46 19.43
CA LEU A 110 -11.25 -13.45 20.14
C LEU A 110 -11.15 -13.72 21.64
N ALA A 111 -12.22 -14.23 22.26
CA ALA A 111 -12.24 -14.57 23.68
C ALA A 111 -11.20 -15.62 24.07
N ALA A 112 -10.83 -16.52 23.15
CA ALA A 112 -9.75 -17.49 23.38
C ALA A 112 -8.37 -16.82 23.58
N GLY A 113 -8.19 -15.59 23.09
CA GLY A 113 -7.02 -14.74 23.32
C GLY A 113 -7.24 -13.63 24.35
N GLY A 114 -8.34 -13.65 25.11
CA GLY A 114 -8.68 -12.59 26.06
C GLY A 114 -9.05 -11.25 25.41
N LEU A 115 -9.51 -11.29 24.16
CA LEU A 115 -9.89 -10.11 23.37
C LEU A 115 -11.40 -10.08 23.13
N HIS A 116 -11.91 -8.88 22.90
CA HIS A 116 -13.30 -8.63 22.49
C HIS A 116 -13.32 -7.37 21.63
N TYR A 117 -14.18 -7.33 20.61
CA TYR A 117 -14.38 -6.15 19.79
C TYR A 117 -15.86 -5.82 19.62
N ASP A 118 -16.22 -4.58 19.95
CA ASP A 118 -17.51 -4.00 19.66
C ASP A 118 -17.42 -3.22 18.34
N PRO A 119 -18.12 -3.64 17.27
CA PRO A 119 -18.03 -2.95 15.99
C PRO A 119 -18.63 -1.53 16.07
N GLY A 120 -18.07 -0.59 15.31
CA GLY A 120 -18.34 0.84 15.38
C GLY A 120 -17.64 1.56 16.55
N SER A 121 -16.83 0.86 17.34
CA SER A 121 -16.11 1.48 18.47
C SER A 121 -14.85 2.25 18.06
N LEU A 122 -14.37 2.06 16.83
CA LEU A 122 -13.19 2.70 16.25
C LEU A 122 -13.54 3.41 14.94
N ASP A 123 -12.78 4.46 14.62
CA ASP A 123 -12.85 5.19 13.36
C ASP A 123 -11.70 4.75 12.46
N ILE A 124 -11.98 3.98 11.41
CA ILE A 124 -10.95 3.33 10.59
C ILE A 124 -10.70 4.17 9.35
N ARG A 125 -9.47 4.67 9.20
CA ARG A 125 -9.13 5.64 8.16
C ARG A 125 -7.89 5.24 7.38
N HIS A 126 -7.89 5.58 6.10
CA HIS A 126 -6.69 5.47 5.28
C HIS A 126 -5.78 6.68 5.54
N LEU A 127 -4.47 6.49 5.46
CA LEU A 127 -3.50 7.58 5.67
C LEU A 127 -3.76 8.82 4.78
N LEU A 128 -4.05 8.59 3.50
CA LEU A 128 -4.36 9.68 2.55
C LEU A 128 -5.59 10.49 3.00
N ASP A 129 -6.63 9.82 3.52
CA ASP A 129 -7.83 10.49 4.01
C ASP A 129 -7.51 11.37 5.23
N VAL A 130 -6.72 10.88 6.19
CA VAL A 130 -6.23 11.69 7.32
C VAL A 130 -5.44 12.91 6.84
N ILE A 131 -4.56 12.74 5.85
CA ILE A 131 -3.76 13.87 5.32
C ILE A 131 -4.66 14.91 4.63
N ILE A 132 -5.67 14.49 3.87
CA ILE A 132 -6.55 15.40 3.15
C ILE A 132 -7.53 16.10 4.09
N ASN A 133 -8.17 15.36 5.00
CA ASN A 133 -9.35 15.81 5.72
C ASN A 133 -9.05 16.27 7.16
N ASP A 134 -8.00 15.76 7.81
CA ASP A 134 -7.65 16.19 9.18
C ASP A 134 -6.46 17.16 9.20
N ILE A 135 -5.43 16.88 8.39
CA ILE A 135 -4.26 17.75 8.29
C ILE A 135 -4.56 18.92 7.34
N GLY A 136 -5.17 18.62 6.19
CA GLY A 136 -5.55 19.63 5.21
C GLY A 136 -4.44 20.00 4.24
N LEU A 137 -4.83 20.26 2.99
CA LEU A 137 -3.89 20.59 1.91
C LEU A 137 -3.15 21.91 2.14
N ASP A 138 -3.71 22.85 2.90
CA ASP A 138 -3.03 24.12 3.18
C ASP A 138 -1.85 23.93 4.14
N VAL A 139 -1.97 23.02 5.11
CA VAL A 139 -0.83 22.61 5.95
C VAL A 139 0.22 21.91 5.09
N VAL A 140 -0.19 20.99 4.21
CA VAL A 140 0.74 20.32 3.28
C VAL A 140 1.50 21.34 2.43
N LYS A 141 0.81 22.29 1.78
CA LYS A 141 1.44 23.35 0.98
C LYS A 141 2.42 24.19 1.79
N ALA A 142 2.06 24.54 3.03
CA ALA A 142 2.92 25.32 3.91
C ALA A 142 4.23 24.60 4.29
N LYS A 143 4.29 23.27 4.16
CA LYS A 143 5.51 22.47 4.38
C LYS A 143 6.33 22.25 3.12
N VAL A 144 5.84 22.64 1.94
CA VAL A 144 6.59 22.48 0.68
C VAL A 144 7.76 23.46 0.66
N VAL A 145 8.98 22.90 0.70
CA VAL A 145 10.24 23.63 0.57
C VAL A 145 10.74 23.56 -0.88
N ARG A 146 10.57 22.40 -1.53
CA ARG A 146 10.98 22.15 -2.91
C ARG A 146 9.77 21.70 -3.74
N PRO A 147 9.02 22.62 -4.37
CA PRO A 147 7.93 22.25 -5.26
C PRO A 147 8.41 21.28 -6.36
N LEU A 148 7.64 20.23 -6.65
CA LEU A 148 7.98 19.18 -7.62
C LEU A 148 7.75 19.62 -9.08
N LYS A 149 8.10 20.86 -9.41
CA LYS A 149 7.85 21.47 -10.74
C LYS A 149 8.56 20.68 -11.83
N GLY A 150 7.84 20.42 -12.92
CA GLY A 150 8.36 19.70 -14.09
C GLY A 150 8.34 18.18 -13.95
N LEU A 151 7.89 17.64 -12.81
CA LEU A 151 7.65 16.21 -12.63
C LEU A 151 6.23 15.84 -13.02
N ARG A 152 6.09 15.02 -14.06
CA ARG A 152 4.80 14.53 -14.56
C ARG A 152 4.42 13.26 -13.80
N VAL A 153 3.33 13.31 -13.02
CA VAL A 153 2.97 12.23 -12.10
C VAL A 153 1.67 11.58 -12.52
N ALA A 154 1.67 10.24 -12.63
CA ALA A 154 0.48 9.41 -12.76
C ALA A 154 -0.08 9.02 -11.38
N PRO A 155 -1.24 9.56 -10.96
CA PRO A 155 -1.87 9.22 -9.69
C PRO A 155 -2.56 7.85 -9.79
N TYR A 156 -2.06 6.85 -9.08
CA TYR A 156 -2.60 5.50 -9.05
C TYR A 156 -3.08 5.11 -7.65
N LEU A 157 -4.33 5.44 -7.36
CA LEU A 157 -4.97 5.17 -6.07
C LEU A 157 -5.17 3.66 -5.82
N GLY A 158 -5.40 2.89 -6.89
CA GLY A 158 -5.77 1.48 -6.80
C GLY A 158 -7.24 1.28 -6.43
N CYS A 159 -7.68 0.02 -6.46
CA CYS A 159 -9.09 -0.32 -6.40
C CYS A 159 -9.70 -0.34 -4.99
N MET A 160 -8.93 -0.68 -3.96
CA MET A 160 -9.47 -1.06 -2.64
C MET A 160 -9.76 0.11 -1.70
N VAL A 161 -9.16 1.27 -1.94
CA VAL A 161 -9.41 2.45 -1.10
C VAL A 161 -10.82 3.01 -1.31
N PRO A 162 -11.25 3.29 -2.56
CA PRO A 162 -12.57 3.88 -2.78
C PRO A 162 -13.68 2.84 -3.00
N ARG A 163 -13.37 1.53 -2.96
CA ARG A 163 -14.36 0.46 -3.23
C ARG A 163 -14.18 -0.79 -2.36
N PRO A 164 -15.21 -1.17 -1.58
CA PRO A 164 -16.35 -0.34 -1.14
C PRO A 164 -15.89 0.80 -0.23
N ASP A 165 -16.63 1.91 -0.25
CA ASP A 165 -16.42 3.07 0.63
C ASP A 165 -17.50 3.11 1.72
N TYR A 166 -17.29 2.37 2.80
CA TYR A 166 -18.27 2.19 3.88
C TYR A 166 -18.63 3.50 4.60
N ASP A 167 -17.69 4.45 4.65
CA ASP A 167 -17.83 5.71 5.38
C ASP A 167 -18.01 6.93 4.46
N HIS A 168 -18.18 6.71 3.15
CA HIS A 168 -18.32 7.78 2.15
C HIS A 168 -17.20 8.83 2.18
N ARG A 169 -15.95 8.38 2.34
CA ARG A 169 -14.75 9.23 2.49
C ARG A 169 -14.15 9.68 1.16
N TRP A 170 -14.49 9.03 0.06
CA TRP A 170 -13.86 9.26 -1.24
C TRP A 170 -14.82 9.96 -2.20
N SER A 171 -14.30 10.96 -2.92
CA SER A 171 -15.10 11.78 -3.85
C SER A 171 -15.80 10.97 -4.95
N ASN A 172 -15.19 9.87 -5.40
CA ASN A 172 -15.77 9.00 -6.40
C ASN A 172 -15.14 7.59 -6.35
N PRO A 173 -15.93 6.50 -6.51
CA PRO A 173 -15.41 5.13 -6.49
C PRO A 173 -14.50 4.79 -7.69
N GLU A 174 -14.71 5.40 -8.85
CA GLU A 174 -13.97 5.12 -10.09
C GLU A 174 -12.93 6.19 -10.42
N TYR A 175 -13.28 7.47 -10.21
CA TYR A 175 -12.45 8.64 -10.54
C TYR A 175 -12.19 9.56 -9.33
N PRO A 176 -11.63 9.03 -8.22
CA PRO A 176 -11.27 9.83 -7.05
C PRO A 176 -10.19 10.86 -7.40
N ASN A 177 -10.20 12.00 -6.72
CA ASN A 177 -9.27 13.10 -6.96
C ASN A 177 -8.40 13.47 -5.74
N GLU A 178 -8.51 12.74 -4.63
CA GLU A 178 -7.80 13.00 -3.37
C GLU A 178 -6.27 12.99 -3.58
N LEU A 179 -5.76 11.96 -4.24
CA LEU A 179 -4.34 11.83 -4.55
C LEU A 179 -3.90 12.91 -5.56
N ASP A 180 -4.75 13.26 -6.54
CA ASP A 180 -4.46 14.33 -7.49
C ASP A 180 -4.30 15.68 -6.77
N ARG A 181 -5.23 15.99 -5.87
CA ARG A 181 -5.23 17.24 -5.09
C ARG A 181 -3.99 17.32 -4.21
N LEU A 182 -3.61 16.22 -3.57
CA LEU A 182 -2.37 16.14 -2.78
C LEU A 182 -1.15 16.40 -3.66
N LEU A 183 -1.00 15.66 -4.77
CA LEU A 183 0.17 15.78 -5.65
C LEU A 183 0.29 17.18 -6.29
N LYS A 184 -0.83 17.80 -6.67
CA LYS A 184 -0.87 19.20 -7.12
C LYS A 184 -0.44 20.17 -6.00
N ALA A 185 -0.83 19.92 -4.76
CA ALA A 185 -0.40 20.71 -3.61
C ALA A 185 1.11 20.63 -3.35
N LEU A 186 1.77 19.53 -3.74
CA LEU A 186 3.23 19.38 -3.72
C LEU A 186 3.94 20.08 -4.90
N GLY A 187 3.18 20.64 -5.84
CA GLY A 187 3.70 21.35 -7.02
C GLY A 187 4.05 20.46 -8.21
N ALA A 188 3.61 19.19 -8.21
CA ALA A 188 3.79 18.28 -9.34
C ALA A 188 2.82 18.57 -10.50
N GLU A 189 3.21 18.18 -11.72
CA GLU A 189 2.31 18.16 -12.88
C GLU A 189 1.53 16.83 -12.88
N VAL A 190 0.34 16.83 -12.29
CA VAL A 190 -0.50 15.62 -12.22
C VAL A 190 -1.19 15.39 -13.56
N ILE A 191 -0.87 14.27 -14.21
CA ILE A 191 -1.53 13.88 -15.45
C ILE A 191 -2.96 13.42 -15.16
N ASP A 192 -3.87 13.64 -16.11
CA ASP A 192 -5.22 13.07 -16.03
C ASP A 192 -5.19 11.59 -16.39
N PHE A 193 -4.77 10.77 -15.42
CA PHE A 193 -4.59 9.34 -15.63
C PHE A 193 -5.95 8.62 -15.62
N PRO A 194 -6.37 7.94 -16.70
CA PRO A 194 -7.72 7.36 -16.78
C PRO A 194 -7.89 6.09 -15.93
N LEU A 195 -6.79 5.49 -15.46
CA LEU A 195 -6.79 4.18 -14.80
C LEU A 195 -6.54 4.26 -13.29
N LYS A 196 -6.89 5.37 -12.63
CA LYS A 196 -6.55 5.66 -11.22
C LYS A 196 -6.94 4.53 -10.25
N THR A 197 -8.03 3.84 -10.51
CA THR A 197 -8.61 2.80 -9.63
C THR A 197 -8.65 1.41 -10.26
N HIS A 198 -8.04 1.23 -11.44
CA HIS A 198 -7.97 -0.07 -12.09
C HIS A 198 -7.16 -1.07 -11.26
N CYS A 199 -7.42 -2.37 -11.42
CA CYS A 199 -6.75 -3.39 -10.64
C CYS A 199 -5.30 -3.60 -11.10
N CYS A 200 -4.36 -3.69 -10.15
CA CYS A 200 -2.95 -4.06 -10.41
C CYS A 200 -2.74 -5.57 -10.65
N GLY A 201 -3.79 -6.39 -10.53
CA GLY A 201 -3.71 -7.84 -10.59
C GLY A 201 -3.53 -8.53 -9.23
N GLY A 202 -3.18 -7.81 -8.15
CA GLY A 202 -3.02 -8.41 -6.82
C GLY A 202 -2.16 -9.68 -6.85
N HIS A 203 -2.64 -10.77 -6.26
CA HIS A 203 -1.98 -12.08 -6.26
C HIS A 203 -1.94 -12.81 -7.62
N MET A 204 -2.56 -12.27 -8.68
CA MET A 204 -2.61 -12.94 -9.98
C MET A 204 -1.24 -13.23 -10.59
N THR A 205 -0.19 -12.51 -10.20
CA THR A 205 1.19 -12.80 -10.65
C THR A 205 1.67 -14.19 -10.22
N GLN A 206 1.06 -14.79 -9.18
CA GLN A 206 1.39 -16.15 -8.74
C GLN A 206 0.43 -17.23 -9.28
N ILE A 207 -0.88 -16.94 -9.42
CA ILE A 207 -1.88 -17.95 -9.85
C ILE A 207 -2.27 -17.88 -11.32
N GLY A 208 -2.09 -16.74 -11.97
CA GLY A 208 -2.51 -16.50 -13.35
C GLY A 208 -1.68 -15.40 -13.99
N PRO A 209 -0.36 -15.63 -14.18
CA PRO A 209 0.61 -14.60 -14.53
C PRO A 209 0.25 -13.86 -15.83
N GLU A 210 -0.28 -14.55 -16.84
CA GLU A 210 -0.72 -13.88 -18.09
C GLU A 210 -1.81 -12.84 -17.84
N THR A 211 -2.76 -13.13 -16.94
CA THR A 211 -3.82 -12.18 -16.59
C THR A 211 -3.22 -11.00 -15.83
N ALA A 212 -2.28 -11.27 -14.91
CA ALA A 212 -1.58 -10.21 -14.19
C ALA A 212 -0.80 -9.30 -15.14
N TYR A 213 -0.02 -9.86 -16.07
CA TYR A 213 0.77 -9.09 -17.03
C TYR A 213 -0.13 -8.24 -17.92
N LYS A 214 -1.30 -8.74 -18.35
CA LYS A 214 -2.28 -7.92 -19.11
C LYS A 214 -2.74 -6.69 -18.31
N LEU A 215 -3.02 -6.86 -17.01
CA LEU A 215 -3.45 -5.77 -16.13
C LEU A 215 -2.31 -4.77 -15.85
N ILE A 216 -1.12 -5.27 -15.55
CA ILE A 216 0.08 -4.46 -15.30
C ILE A 216 0.46 -3.67 -16.56
N ASN A 217 0.51 -4.34 -17.72
CA ASN A 217 0.83 -3.71 -19.00
C ASN A 217 -0.13 -2.57 -19.31
N ARG A 218 -1.44 -2.75 -19.10
CA ARG A 218 -2.44 -1.69 -19.31
C ARG A 218 -2.16 -0.44 -18.48
N LEU A 219 -1.74 -0.61 -17.23
CA LEU A 219 -1.41 0.50 -16.34
C LEU A 219 -0.15 1.23 -16.81
N ILE A 220 0.93 0.47 -17.04
CA ILE A 220 2.25 1.02 -17.38
C ILE A 220 2.24 1.65 -18.77
N SER A 221 1.68 0.95 -19.78
CA SER A 221 1.59 1.48 -21.13
C SER A 221 0.75 2.76 -21.19
N SER A 222 -0.31 2.86 -20.37
CA SER A 222 -1.09 4.09 -20.28
C SER A 222 -0.29 5.22 -19.60
N ALA A 223 0.47 4.93 -18.55
CA ALA A 223 1.29 5.95 -17.90
C ALA A 223 2.39 6.47 -18.87
N ASP A 224 3.02 5.56 -19.61
CA ASP A 224 4.02 5.86 -20.64
C ASP A 224 3.44 6.69 -21.80
N GLN A 225 2.27 6.31 -22.33
CA GLN A 225 1.58 7.06 -23.40
C GLN A 225 1.24 8.49 -22.99
N TYR A 226 0.89 8.71 -21.73
CA TYR A 226 0.63 10.04 -21.16
C TYR A 226 1.91 10.77 -20.72
N LYS A 227 3.07 10.17 -21.00
CA LYS A 227 4.42 10.69 -20.71
C LYS A 227 4.60 10.99 -19.23
N ALA A 228 4.13 10.09 -18.36
CA ALA A 228 4.42 10.17 -16.94
C ALA A 228 5.92 9.94 -16.69
N ASP A 229 6.49 10.67 -15.75
CA ASP A 229 7.85 10.43 -15.28
C ASP A 229 7.88 9.40 -14.14
N VAL A 230 6.73 9.21 -13.47
CA VAL A 230 6.54 8.31 -12.34
C VAL A 230 5.06 7.97 -12.17
N MET A 231 4.77 6.77 -11.67
CA MET A 231 3.47 6.45 -11.07
C MET A 231 3.56 6.48 -9.55
N VAL A 232 2.56 7.10 -8.91
CA VAL A 232 2.50 7.21 -7.46
C VAL A 232 1.32 6.41 -6.94
N THR A 233 1.58 5.54 -5.97
CA THR A 233 0.54 4.73 -5.35
C THR A 233 0.54 4.86 -3.83
N LEU A 234 -0.49 4.29 -3.23
CA LEU A 234 -0.69 4.19 -1.78
C LEU A 234 -0.77 2.73 -1.31
N CYS A 235 -0.75 1.77 -2.23
CA CYS A 235 -0.89 0.35 -1.91
C CYS A 235 0.44 -0.39 -2.11
N PRO A 236 1.02 -1.00 -1.06
CA PRO A 236 2.19 -1.87 -1.19
C PRO A 236 2.04 -2.98 -2.24
N MET A 237 0.87 -3.60 -2.34
CA MET A 237 0.62 -4.65 -3.33
C MET A 237 0.58 -4.10 -4.75
N CYS A 238 0.00 -2.90 -4.95
CA CYS A 238 0.05 -2.23 -6.24
C CYS A 238 1.47 -1.87 -6.64
N GLN A 239 2.26 -1.33 -5.72
CA GLN A 239 3.66 -1.01 -5.96
C GLN A 239 4.44 -2.27 -6.35
N MET A 240 4.36 -3.33 -5.54
CA MET A 240 5.04 -4.59 -5.81
C MET A 240 4.69 -5.16 -7.18
N ASN A 241 3.41 -5.17 -7.57
CA ASN A 241 3.00 -5.74 -8.84
C ASN A 241 3.46 -4.94 -10.04
N VAL A 242 3.32 -3.61 -9.99
CA VAL A 242 3.60 -2.75 -11.15
C VAL A 242 5.11 -2.46 -11.26
N ASP A 243 5.85 -2.52 -10.15
CA ASP A 243 7.29 -2.31 -10.11
C ASP A 243 8.06 -3.63 -10.37
N ALA A 244 7.88 -4.64 -9.50
CA ALA A 244 8.72 -5.84 -9.51
C ALA A 244 8.51 -6.72 -10.76
N TYR A 245 7.27 -6.82 -11.25
CA TYR A 245 6.93 -7.67 -12.41
C TYR A 245 6.96 -6.91 -13.75
N GLN A 246 7.53 -5.70 -13.77
CA GLN A 246 7.61 -4.91 -15.00
C GLN A 246 8.49 -5.60 -16.05
N ASN A 247 9.57 -6.26 -15.64
CA ASN A 247 10.47 -6.99 -16.55
C ASN A 247 9.80 -8.20 -17.19
N GLU A 248 9.07 -8.99 -16.42
CA GLU A 248 8.30 -10.14 -16.90
C GLU A 248 7.18 -9.69 -17.84
N THR A 249 6.49 -8.60 -17.47
CA THR A 249 5.45 -7.98 -18.31
C THR A 249 6.04 -7.51 -19.64
N ASN A 250 7.16 -6.80 -19.61
CA ASN A 250 7.88 -6.34 -20.80
C ASN A 250 8.27 -7.50 -21.72
N ARG A 251 8.81 -8.58 -21.14
CA ARG A 251 9.17 -9.79 -21.90
C ARG A 251 7.96 -10.44 -22.56
N HIS A 252 6.84 -10.53 -21.84
CA HIS A 252 5.61 -11.15 -22.33
C HIS A 252 5.00 -10.37 -23.51
N PHE A 253 5.03 -9.04 -23.46
CA PHE A 253 4.46 -8.17 -24.53
C PHE A 253 5.48 -7.63 -25.53
N GLN A 254 6.76 -8.03 -25.41
CA GLN A 254 7.86 -7.52 -26.25
C GLN A 254 7.98 -5.98 -26.19
N THR A 255 7.80 -5.41 -25.00
CA THR A 255 7.95 -3.98 -24.69
C THR A 255 9.19 -3.74 -23.82
N ASN A 256 9.49 -2.46 -23.51
CA ASN A 256 10.63 -2.09 -22.67
C ASN A 256 10.30 -0.85 -21.82
N PHE A 257 9.16 -0.88 -21.13
CA PHE A 257 8.80 0.19 -20.21
C PHE A 257 9.76 0.22 -19.01
N GLN A 258 10.05 1.42 -18.54
CA GLN A 258 10.91 1.68 -17.37
C GLN A 258 10.24 2.74 -16.48
N MET A 259 8.97 2.51 -16.16
CA MET A 259 8.13 3.39 -15.36
C MET A 259 8.41 3.19 -13.86
N PRO A 260 8.98 4.17 -13.16
CA PRO A 260 9.22 4.07 -11.72
C PRO A 260 7.89 4.12 -10.95
N ILE A 261 7.75 3.29 -9.92
CA ILE A 261 6.54 3.23 -9.08
C ILE A 261 6.93 3.48 -7.62
N ILE A 262 6.42 4.56 -7.03
CA ILE A 262 6.76 4.98 -5.66
C ILE A 262 5.53 5.26 -4.82
N PHE A 263 5.73 5.40 -3.50
CA PHE A 263 4.67 5.78 -2.57
C PHE A 263 4.48 7.30 -2.52
N PHE A 264 3.25 7.76 -2.31
CA PHE A 264 2.95 9.19 -2.26
C PHE A 264 3.68 9.93 -1.13
N THR A 265 3.97 9.25 -0.02
CA THR A 265 4.74 9.79 1.11
C THR A 265 6.20 10.08 0.74
N GLN A 266 6.77 9.36 -0.23
CA GLN A 266 8.11 9.64 -0.75
C GLN A 266 8.11 10.99 -1.48
N LEU A 267 7.11 11.27 -2.32
CA LEU A 267 6.99 12.58 -2.96
C LEU A 267 6.71 13.70 -1.97
N MET A 268 5.88 13.46 -0.95
CA MET A 268 5.68 14.43 0.12
C MET A 268 7.01 14.79 0.79
N GLY A 269 7.81 13.79 1.14
CA GLY A 269 9.12 14.01 1.75
C GLY A 269 10.08 14.81 0.86
N LEU A 270 10.15 14.48 -0.44
CA LEU A 270 10.97 15.24 -1.39
C LEU A 270 10.51 16.70 -1.48
N ALA A 271 9.20 16.92 -1.51
CA ALA A 271 8.62 18.25 -1.56
C ALA A 271 8.87 19.05 -0.28
N PHE A 272 8.96 18.37 0.87
CA PHE A 272 9.35 18.97 2.15
C PHE A 272 10.86 19.20 2.29
N GLY A 273 11.65 18.88 1.25
CA GLY A 273 13.09 19.08 1.21
C GLY A 273 13.90 18.01 1.92
N LEU A 274 13.30 16.86 2.24
CA LEU A 274 13.99 15.73 2.85
C LEU A 274 14.86 15.01 1.81
N ASP A 275 15.92 14.37 2.31
CA ASP A 275 16.88 13.64 1.48
C ASP A 275 16.28 12.35 0.91
N ALA A 276 16.58 12.04 -0.36
CA ALA A 276 16.01 10.89 -1.07
C ALA A 276 16.35 9.55 -0.40
N LYS A 277 17.56 9.40 0.15
CA LYS A 277 17.94 8.16 0.84
C LYS A 277 17.11 7.93 2.10
N THR A 278 16.83 9.00 2.85
CA THR A 278 15.98 8.93 4.06
C THR A 278 14.53 8.55 3.73
N LEU A 279 14.10 8.83 2.50
CA LEU A 279 12.77 8.48 1.99
C LEU A 279 12.72 7.11 1.32
N GLY A 280 13.79 6.32 1.42
CA GLY A 280 13.84 4.95 0.90
C GLY A 280 13.94 4.84 -0.63
N PHE A 281 14.34 5.90 -1.34
CA PHE A 281 14.72 5.79 -2.75
C PHE A 281 15.96 4.91 -2.92
N GLY A 282 16.08 4.24 -4.07
CA GLY A 282 17.10 3.22 -4.35
C GLY A 282 16.70 1.80 -3.94
N ARG A 283 15.48 1.61 -3.42
CA ARG A 283 14.91 0.29 -3.06
C ARG A 283 13.93 -0.24 -4.10
N GLU A 284 13.44 0.62 -4.99
CA GLU A 284 12.56 0.28 -6.09
C GLU A 284 13.22 -0.67 -7.10
N PHE A 285 12.42 -1.46 -7.80
CA PHE A 285 12.90 -2.36 -8.84
C PHE A 285 13.21 -1.60 -10.13
N VAL A 286 12.39 -0.61 -10.48
CA VAL A 286 12.60 0.27 -11.64
C VAL A 286 13.14 1.61 -11.17
N SER A 287 14.36 1.93 -11.60
CA SER A 287 15.13 3.08 -11.08
C SER A 287 14.41 4.42 -11.17
N THR A 288 14.39 5.16 -10.06
CA THR A 288 13.87 6.54 -9.99
C THR A 288 14.84 7.61 -10.49
N LYS A 289 16.04 7.24 -10.96
CA LYS A 289 17.11 8.20 -11.30
C LYS A 289 16.71 9.24 -12.34
N ALA A 290 16.01 8.83 -13.40
CA ALA A 290 15.53 9.76 -14.41
C ALA A 290 14.54 10.78 -13.82
N MET A 291 13.63 10.33 -12.96
CA MET A 291 12.66 11.19 -12.28
C MET A 291 13.36 12.17 -11.32
N LEU A 292 14.35 11.71 -10.54
CA LEU A 292 15.03 12.54 -9.55
C LEU A 292 15.86 13.63 -10.26
N ASN A 293 16.57 13.27 -11.32
CA ASN A 293 17.34 14.21 -12.13
C ASN A 293 16.46 15.33 -12.71
N ARG A 294 15.22 15.03 -13.12
CA ARG A 294 14.28 16.03 -13.66
C ARG A 294 13.94 17.13 -12.66
N ILE A 295 13.95 16.82 -11.36
CA ILE A 295 13.70 17.77 -10.27
C ILE A 295 15.00 18.23 -9.59
N GLY A 296 16.14 18.03 -10.25
CA GLY A 296 17.46 18.48 -9.78
C GLY A 296 17.98 17.72 -8.57
N LEU A 297 17.61 16.45 -8.42
CA LEU A 297 18.04 15.56 -7.34
C LEU A 297 18.87 14.39 -7.85
N GLU A 298 19.88 14.02 -7.08
CA GLU A 298 20.67 12.82 -7.33
C GLU A 298 19.98 11.60 -6.72
N ALA A 299 19.96 10.50 -7.49
CA ALA A 299 19.47 9.23 -6.97
C ALA A 299 20.51 8.62 -6.02
N PRO A 300 20.09 8.09 -4.86
CA PRO A 300 20.98 7.27 -4.05
C PRO A 300 21.37 6.01 -4.83
N GLU A 301 22.56 5.49 -4.54
CA GLU A 301 22.98 4.19 -5.06
C GLU A 301 21.95 3.10 -4.68
N PRO A 302 21.64 2.17 -5.60
CA PRO A 302 20.71 1.08 -5.31
C PRO A 302 21.13 0.33 -4.03
N VAL A 303 20.17 0.02 -3.18
CA VAL A 303 20.44 -0.79 -1.99
C VAL A 303 20.79 -2.20 -2.46
N GLU A 304 22.05 -2.61 -2.29
CA GLU A 304 22.48 -3.98 -2.61
C GLU A 304 21.55 -5.00 -1.94
N SER A 305 20.98 -5.90 -2.74
CA SER A 305 20.22 -7.02 -2.18
C SER A 305 21.17 -7.88 -1.35
N ALA A 306 20.76 -8.22 -0.12
CA ALA A 306 21.55 -9.13 0.70
C ALA A 306 21.84 -10.39 -0.13
N PRO A 307 23.10 -10.88 -0.16
CA PRO A 307 23.45 -12.05 -0.95
C PRO A 307 22.50 -13.19 -0.61
N PRO A 308 22.05 -13.98 -1.60
CA PRO A 308 21.08 -15.04 -1.39
C PRO A 308 21.55 -15.88 -0.21
N LYS A 309 20.71 -15.98 0.82
CA LYS A 309 21.02 -16.84 1.98
C LYS A 309 21.35 -18.22 1.43
N LYS A 310 22.57 -18.70 1.67
CA LYS A 310 22.98 -20.08 1.36
C LYS A 310 21.86 -21.01 1.80
N SER A 311 21.50 -21.98 0.95
CA SER A 311 20.38 -22.88 1.20
C SER A 311 20.42 -23.38 2.65
N ARG A 312 19.27 -23.29 3.33
CA ARG A 312 19.13 -23.77 4.70
C ARG A 312 19.64 -25.21 4.76
N LYS A 313 20.41 -25.50 5.82
CA LYS A 313 20.94 -26.83 6.16
C LYS A 313 19.87 -27.93 5.92
N PRO A 314 20.28 -29.17 5.57
CA PRO A 314 19.38 -30.28 5.24
C PRO A 314 18.37 -30.69 6.33
N GLU A 315 18.46 -30.10 7.53
CA GLU A 315 17.55 -30.32 8.66
C GLU A 315 16.31 -29.41 8.66
N GLY A 316 16.15 -28.54 7.66
CA GLY A 316 14.93 -27.76 7.48
C GLY A 316 13.77 -28.64 6.99
N LEU A 317 12.54 -28.38 7.47
CA LEU A 317 11.33 -29.02 6.99
C LEU A 317 11.31 -29.03 5.44
N PRO A 318 11.01 -30.18 4.80
CA PRO A 318 11.04 -30.28 3.36
C PRO A 318 10.07 -29.27 2.75
N MET A 319 10.60 -28.40 1.89
CA MET A 319 9.78 -27.52 1.07
C MET A 319 8.85 -28.38 0.21
N PRO A 320 7.55 -28.08 0.14
CA PRO A 320 6.64 -28.76 -0.79
C PRO A 320 7.20 -28.61 -2.21
N ARG A 321 7.46 -29.74 -2.88
CA ARG A 321 7.79 -29.72 -4.31
C ARG A 321 6.48 -29.50 -5.06
N MET A 322 6.43 -28.47 -5.90
CA MET A 322 5.30 -28.34 -6.84
C MET A 322 5.29 -29.58 -7.73
N PRO A 323 4.12 -30.20 -7.98
CA PRO A 323 3.99 -31.22 -9.00
C PRO A 323 4.54 -30.65 -10.31
N ARG A 324 5.43 -31.39 -10.97
CA ARG A 324 5.81 -31.06 -12.35
C ARG A 324 4.56 -31.22 -13.20
N ASP A 325 4.23 -30.21 -13.99
CA ASP A 325 3.20 -30.34 -15.00
C ASP A 325 3.55 -31.53 -15.91
N ALA A 326 2.59 -32.42 -16.12
CA ALA A 326 2.74 -33.65 -16.88
C ALA A 326 2.87 -33.41 -18.41
N SER A 327 3.35 -32.24 -18.82
CA SER A 327 3.52 -31.87 -20.24
C SER A 327 4.96 -31.93 -20.74
N ASP A 328 5.94 -32.24 -19.87
CA ASP A 328 7.37 -32.27 -20.24
C ASP A 328 7.91 -33.71 -20.53
N GLU A 329 7.04 -34.73 -20.64
CA GLU A 329 7.45 -36.12 -20.93
C GLU A 329 7.25 -36.57 -22.39
N GLU A 330 6.87 -35.70 -23.33
CA GLU A 330 6.73 -36.06 -24.76
C GLU A 330 7.75 -35.40 -25.72
N MET A 331 8.91 -34.96 -25.22
CA MET A 331 10.03 -34.58 -26.09
C MET A 331 11.36 -35.18 -25.61
N SER A 332 11.51 -36.49 -25.81
CA SER A 332 12.80 -37.18 -25.91
C SER A 332 12.72 -38.33 -26.89
#